data_AF-A0A9Q0WL67-F1
#
_entry.id   AF-A0A9Q0WL67-F1
#
_cell.length_a   1.000
_cell.length_b   1.000
_cell.length_c   1.000
_cell.angle_alpha   90.00
_cell.angle_beta   90.00
_cell.angle_gamma   90.00
#
_symmetry.space_group_name_H-M   'P 1'
#
loop_
_entity.id
_entity.type
_entity.pdbx_description
1 polymer ?
#
loop_
_entity_poly.entity_id
_entity_poly.type
_entity_poly.pdbx_seq_one_letter_code
_entity_poly.pdbx_strand_id
1 'polypeptide(L)'
;MFMFFHFLFVLGFDVGCSKVVRLSIAQVLTVISQKQKAILRDAYKNKKFLPLDLRPKKTRAIRRRLTKHQQSLKTEREKNREMYFPMRKYAIKV
;
A
#
# COMPACT_ATOMS: atom_id res chain seq x y z
N MET A 1 -6.73 -27.52 -12.29
CA MET A 1 -6.08 -27.03 -13.53
C MET A 1 -4.55 -27.00 -13.40
N PHE A 2 -3.95 -28.08 -12.87
CA PHE A 2 -2.50 -28.24 -12.71
C PHE A 2 -2.00 -29.58 -13.28
N MET A 3 -2.90 -30.37 -13.89
CA MET A 3 -2.59 -31.70 -14.43
C MET A 3 -2.32 -31.71 -15.94
N PHE A 4 -2.58 -30.62 -16.66
CA PHE A 4 -2.38 -30.58 -18.12
C PHE A 4 -0.97 -30.18 -18.55
N PHE A 5 -0.14 -29.65 -17.65
CA PHE A 5 1.21 -29.20 -18.00
C PHE A 5 2.29 -30.27 -17.84
N HIS A 6 1.98 -31.39 -17.17
CA HIS A 6 2.94 -32.47 -16.94
C HIS A 6 3.02 -33.46 -18.12
N PHE A 7 1.96 -33.56 -18.93
CA PHE A 7 1.91 -34.50 -20.06
C PHE A 7 2.72 -34.05 -21.28
N LEU A 8 3.05 -32.75 -21.39
CA LEU A 8 3.83 -32.20 -22.50
C LEU A 8 5.36 -32.20 -22.25
N PHE A 9 5.81 -32.67 -21.08
CA PHE A 9 7.24 -32.71 -20.73
C PHE A 9 7.92 -34.04 -21.10
N VAL A 10 7.15 -35.11 -21.34
CA VAL A 10 7.68 -36.46 -21.63
C VAL A 10 8.11 -36.65 -23.09
N LEU A 11 7.71 -35.76 -24.02
CA LEU A 11 7.97 -35.92 -25.46
C LEU A 11 9.14 -35.09 -26.00
N GLY A 12 10.10 -34.68 -25.16
CA GLY A 12 11.43 -34.26 -25.64
C GLY A 12 11.43 -33.16 -26.71
N PHE A 13 10.48 -32.23 -26.68
CA PHE A 13 10.49 -31.05 -27.54
C PHE A 13 11.23 -29.94 -26.79
N ASP A 14 12.53 -29.77 -27.09
CA ASP A 14 13.31 -28.66 -26.56
C ASP A 14 12.72 -27.34 -27.07
N VAL A 15 11.90 -26.70 -26.24
CA VAL A 15 11.26 -25.43 -26.57
C VAL A 15 12.31 -24.32 -26.39
N GLY A 16 13.22 -24.18 -27.36
CA GLY A 16 14.24 -23.13 -27.41
C GLY A 16 13.68 -21.69 -27.38
N CYS A 17 12.37 -21.52 -27.60
CA CYS A 17 11.65 -20.23 -27.51
C CYS A 17 10.97 -19.98 -26.14
N SER A 18 11.25 -20.80 -25.14
CA SER A 18 10.58 -20.78 -23.84
C SER A 18 10.71 -19.43 -23.10
N LYS A 19 11.86 -18.72 -23.19
CA LYS A 19 12.08 -17.48 -22.44
C LYS A 19 11.23 -16.31 -22.96
N VAL A 20 11.15 -16.13 -24.28
CA VAL A 20 10.38 -15.04 -24.90
C VAL A 20 8.88 -15.24 -24.65
N VAL A 21 8.40 -16.47 -24.81
CA VAL A 21 6.98 -16.81 -24.58
C VAL A 21 6.61 -16.66 -23.10
N ARG A 22 7.46 -17.09 -22.15
CA ARG A 22 7.21 -16.86 -20.72
C ARG A 22 7.13 -15.38 -20.37
N LEU A 23 8.02 -14.56 -20.95
CA LEU A 23 8.04 -13.12 -20.73
C LEU A 23 6.79 -12.44 -21.30
N SER A 24 6.37 -12.79 -22.52
CA SER A 24 5.16 -12.20 -23.13
C SER A 24 3.89 -12.57 -22.35
N ILE A 25 3.76 -13.82 -21.90
CA ILE A 25 2.65 -14.25 -21.02
C ILE A 25 2.67 -13.44 -19.71
N ALA A 26 3.82 -13.29 -19.08
CA ALA A 26 3.96 -12.53 -17.83
C ALA A 26 3.58 -11.04 -18.01
N GLN A 27 3.96 -10.43 -19.14
CA GLN A 27 3.61 -9.04 -19.47
C GLN A 27 2.09 -8.87 -19.60
N VAL A 28 1.42 -9.74 -20.36
CA VAL A 28 -0.05 -9.69 -20.54
C VAL A 28 -0.77 -9.84 -19.20
N LEU A 29 -0.36 -10.81 -18.37
CA LEU A 29 -0.93 -11.02 -17.04
C LEU A 29 -0.71 -9.81 -16.12
N THR A 30 0.45 -9.17 -16.21
CA THR A 30 0.75 -7.96 -15.44
C THR A 30 -0.17 -6.81 -15.82
N VAL A 31 -0.39 -6.59 -17.13
CA VAL A 31 -1.31 -5.53 -17.61
C VAL A 31 -2.74 -5.79 -17.15
N ILE A 32 -3.20 -7.04 -17.22
CA ILE A 32 -4.55 -7.43 -16.74
C ILE A 32 -4.66 -7.15 -15.23
N SER A 33 -3.67 -7.57 -14.44
CA SER A 33 -3.63 -7.35 -12.98
C SER A 33 -3.61 -5.87 -12.61
N GLN A 34 -2.84 -5.04 -13.34
CA GLN A 34 -2.81 -3.60 -13.15
C GLN A 34 -4.18 -2.96 -13.41
N LYS A 35 -4.85 -3.30 -14.52
CA LYS A 35 -6.18 -2.78 -14.85
C LYS A 35 -7.23 -3.20 -13.81
N GLN A 36 -7.24 -4.46 -13.41
CA GLN A 36 -8.16 -4.96 -12.36
C GLN A 36 -7.96 -4.22 -11.03
N LYS A 37 -6.70 -4.03 -10.61
CA LYS A 37 -6.39 -3.27 -9.38
C LYS A 37 -6.77 -1.81 -9.48
N ALA A 38 -6.62 -1.18 -10.65
CA ALA A 38 -7.04 0.21 -10.86
C ALA A 38 -8.56 0.36 -10.68
N ILE A 39 -9.35 -0.48 -11.35
CA ILE A 39 -10.82 -0.50 -11.24
C ILE A 39 -11.25 -0.71 -9.77
N LEU A 40 -10.60 -1.64 -9.06
CA LEU A 40 -10.89 -1.88 -7.65
C LEU A 40 -10.53 -0.66 -6.78
N ARG A 41 -9.39 0.00 -7.02
CA ARG A 41 -9.03 1.21 -6.28
C ARG A 41 -10.06 2.33 -6.47
N ASP A 42 -10.58 2.49 -7.67
CA ASP A 42 -11.62 3.48 -7.96
C ASP A 42 -12.94 3.10 -7.29
N ALA A 43 -13.35 1.83 -7.36
CA ALA A 43 -14.58 1.33 -6.73
C ALA A 43 -14.57 1.43 -5.19
N TYR A 44 -13.40 1.34 -4.55
CA TYR A 44 -13.23 1.46 -3.10
C TYR A 44 -12.69 2.83 -2.66
N LYS A 45 -12.58 3.80 -3.58
CA LYS A 45 -12.16 5.16 -3.25
C LYS A 45 -13.12 5.75 -2.21
N ASN A 46 -12.57 6.28 -1.13
CA ASN A 46 -13.29 6.91 0.00
C ASN A 46 -14.14 5.98 0.87
N LYS A 47 -14.20 4.68 0.61
CA LYS A 47 -14.86 3.73 1.53
C LYS A 47 -14.00 3.54 2.78
N LYS A 48 -14.63 3.50 3.96
CA LYS A 48 -13.94 3.31 5.25
C LYS A 48 -13.18 1.98 5.32
N PHE A 49 -13.75 0.93 4.75
CA PHE A 49 -13.17 -0.42 4.77
C PHE A 49 -12.62 -0.77 3.40
N LEU A 50 -11.30 -0.92 3.33
CA LEU A 50 -10.62 -1.44 2.15
C LEU A 50 -10.26 -2.92 2.35
N PRO A 51 -10.27 -3.72 1.27
CA PRO A 51 -9.75 -5.08 1.34
C PRO A 51 -8.25 -5.09 1.68
N LEU A 52 -7.79 -6.20 2.27
CA LEU A 52 -6.42 -6.36 2.77
C LEU A 52 -5.34 -6.14 1.69
N ASP A 53 -5.63 -6.50 0.43
CA ASP A 53 -4.70 -6.37 -0.70
C ASP A 53 -4.45 -4.90 -1.10
N LEU A 54 -5.48 -4.05 -1.03
CA LEU A 54 -5.37 -2.63 -1.40
C LEU A 54 -4.84 -1.76 -0.26
N ARG A 55 -4.71 -2.31 0.95
CA ARG A 55 -4.23 -1.55 2.11
C ARG A 55 -2.74 -1.25 1.96
N PRO A 56 -2.28 -0.03 2.32
CA PRO A 56 -0.85 0.29 2.31
C PRO A 56 -0.06 -0.68 3.21
N LYS A 57 0.97 -1.30 2.64
CA LYS A 57 1.93 -2.14 3.37
C LYS A 57 2.84 -1.24 4.21
N LYS A 58 2.54 -1.19 5.51
CA LYS A 58 3.38 -0.59 6.56
C LYS A 58 3.63 -1.63 7.63
N THR A 59 4.62 -1.40 8.49
CA THR A 59 4.89 -2.29 9.62
C THR A 59 3.66 -2.39 10.53
N ARG A 60 3.53 -3.52 11.24
CA ARG A 60 2.45 -3.75 12.21
C ARG A 60 2.38 -2.63 13.25
N ALA A 61 3.54 -2.20 13.77
CA ALA A 61 3.64 -1.10 14.73
C ALA A 61 3.07 0.21 14.18
N ILE A 62 3.44 0.60 12.95
CA ILE A 62 2.92 1.81 12.29
C ILE A 62 1.41 1.73 12.03
N ARG A 63 0.85 0.54 11.79
CA ARG A 63 -0.60 0.37 11.61
C ARG A 63 -1.40 0.50 12.91
N ARG A 64 -0.77 0.27 14.07
CA ARG A 64 -1.42 0.28 15.40
C ARG A 64 -1.21 1.57 16.18
N ARG A 65 -0.21 2.38 15.82
CA ARG A 65 0.01 3.69 16.46
C ARG A 65 -1.18 4.63 16.23
N LEU A 66 -1.32 5.61 17.12
CA LEU A 66 -2.32 6.67 17.02
C LEU A 66 -2.17 7.46 15.71
N THR A 67 -3.30 7.97 15.20
CA THR A 67 -3.28 8.88 14.05
C THR A 67 -2.70 10.24 14.46
N LYS A 68 -2.16 11.01 13.51
CA LYS A 68 -1.62 12.36 13.81
C LYS A 68 -2.65 13.26 14.49
N HIS A 69 -3.92 13.16 14.05
CA HIS A 69 -5.02 13.88 14.67
C HIS A 69 -5.21 13.46 16.13
N GLN A 70 -5.25 12.15 16.40
CA GLN A 70 -5.39 11.64 17.77
C GLN A 70 -4.21 12.07 18.65
N GLN A 71 -3.00 12.07 18.11
CA GLN A 71 -1.80 12.52 18.84
C GLN A 71 -1.83 14.03 19.13
N SER A 72 -2.46 14.83 18.28
CA SER A 72 -2.57 16.27 18.47
C SER A 72 -3.81 16.69 19.27
N LEU A 73 -4.67 15.76 19.67
CA LEU A 73 -5.82 16.06 20.51
C LEU A 73 -5.33 16.48 21.89
N LYS A 74 -5.65 17.72 22.26
CA LYS A 74 -5.40 18.29 23.58
C LYS A 74 -6.71 18.55 24.28
N THR A 75 -6.70 18.50 25.61
CA THR A 75 -7.87 18.87 26.41
C THR A 75 -8.18 20.36 26.25
N GLU A 76 -9.43 20.78 26.47
CA GLU A 76 -9.81 22.20 26.38
C GLU A 76 -8.99 23.06 27.34
N ARG A 77 -8.73 22.54 28.55
CA ARG A 77 -7.88 23.20 29.55
C ARG A 77 -6.46 23.45 29.05
N GLU A 78 -5.87 22.45 28.39
CA GLU A 78 -4.51 22.55 27.84
C GLU A 78 -4.46 23.51 26.64
N LYS A 79 -5.45 23.42 25.73
CA LYS A 79 -5.59 24.37 24.62
C LYS A 79 -5.67 25.81 25.11
N ASN A 80 -6.50 26.08 26.12
CA ASN A 80 -6.62 27.41 26.71
C ASN A 80 -5.28 27.88 27.29
N ARG A 81 -4.59 27.03 28.04
CA ARG A 81 -3.25 27.36 28.58
C ARG A 81 -2.26 27.73 27.48
N GLU A 82 -2.20 26.96 26.41
CA GLU A 82 -1.28 27.20 25.29
C GLU A 82 -1.61 28.46 24.50
N MET A 83 -2.90 28.76 24.34
CA MET A 83 -3.36 30.00 23.71
C MET A 83 -2.99 31.23 24.52
N TYR A 84 -3.18 31.18 25.85
CA TYR A 84 -2.88 32.32 26.72
C TYR A 84 -1.38 32.52 26.96
N PHE A 85 -0.59 31.44 27.05
CA PHE A 85 0.83 31.49 27.39
C PHE A 85 1.71 30.79 26.34
N PRO A 86 1.84 31.36 25.13
CA PRO A 86 2.76 30.82 24.13
C PRO A 86 4.22 31.05 24.57
N MET A 87 5.11 30.11 24.22
CA MET A 87 6.54 30.26 24.41
C MET A 87 7.06 31.41 23.55
N ARG A 88 7.45 32.52 24.19
CA ARG A 88 7.97 33.70 23.50
C ARG A 88 9.48 33.54 23.26
N LYS A 89 9.93 33.83 22.04
CA LYS A 89 11.36 33.92 21.74
C LYS A 89 11.87 35.28 22.21
N TYR A 90 12.90 35.31 23.03
CA TYR A 90 13.60 36.53 23.43
C TYR A 90 15.11 36.34 23.28
N ALA A 91 15.81 37.44 23.01
CA ALA A 91 17.26 37.48 22.99
C ALA A 91 17.73 38.50 24.04
N ILE A 92 18.72 38.11 24.84
CA ILE A 92 19.36 39.02 25.79
C ILE A 92 20.62 39.51 25.08
N LYS A 93 20.69 40.82 24.85
CA LYS A 93 21.90 41.46 24.37
C LYS A 93 22.78 41.74 25.60
N VAL A 94 23.99 41.17 25.59
CA VAL A 94 25.07 41.55 26.51
C VAL A 94 25.70 42.84 26.01
#